data_AF-A0ABD1AAG8-F1
#
_entry.id   AF-A0ABD1AAG8-F1
#
_cell.length_a   1.000
_cell.length_b   1.000
_cell.length_c   1.000
_cell.angle_alpha   90.00
_cell.angle_beta   90.00
_cell.angle_gamma   90.00
#
_symmetry.space_group_name_H-M   'P 1'
#
loop_
_entity.id
_entity.type
_entity.pdbx_description
1 polymer ?
#
loop_
_entity_poly.entity_id
_entity_poly.type
_entity_poly.pdbx_seq_one_letter_code
_entity_poly.pdbx_strand_id
1 'polypeptide(L)'
;MADNCIRLYLAYVFLLLGLIISSFNFQVFAAENLSKQKLSSLILQNEIVKEVNENPYAGWKASFNDRFSNATVAEFKRLLGVKPTPKTAFLGVPIVSHDKSLKLPKEFDARTAWSQCPSIARILGSLWCLLGIWCC
;
A
#
# COMPACT_ATOMS: atom_id res chain seq x y z
N MET A 1 24.61 28.32 56.56
CA MET A 1 23.30 27.65 56.45
C MET A 1 22.70 27.68 55.04
N ALA A 2 22.88 28.76 54.25
CA ALA A 2 22.32 28.85 52.89
C ALA A 2 22.95 27.88 51.87
N ASP A 3 24.24 27.58 51.99
CA ASP A 3 25.01 26.79 51.01
C ASP A 3 24.61 25.30 50.97
N ASN A 4 24.35 24.69 52.13
CA ASN A 4 23.81 23.33 52.22
C ASN A 4 22.38 23.24 51.68
N CYS A 5 21.59 24.31 51.81
CA CYS A 5 20.21 24.36 51.31
C CYS A 5 20.19 24.38 49.77
N ILE A 6 21.11 25.13 49.15
CA ILE A 6 21.27 25.18 47.69
C ILE A 6 21.75 23.83 47.15
N ARG A 7 22.70 23.17 47.81
CA ARG A 7 23.19 21.84 47.41
C ARG A 7 22.10 20.77 47.48
N LEU A 8 21.28 20.78 48.54
CA LEU A 8 20.15 19.87 48.70
C LEU A 8 19.06 20.13 47.65
N TYR A 9 18.79 21.39 47.34
CA TYR A 9 17.84 21.78 46.30
C TYR A 9 18.31 21.32 44.91
N LEU A 10 19.57 21.52 44.57
CA LEU A 10 20.14 21.06 43.30
C LEU A 10 20.11 19.53 43.20
N ALA A 11 20.47 18.81 44.27
CA ALA A 11 20.39 17.34 44.29
C ALA A 11 18.96 16.82 44.08
N TYR A 12 17.97 17.48 44.70
CA TYR A 12 16.55 17.16 44.52
C TYR A 12 16.08 17.43 43.08
N VAL A 13 16.49 18.55 42.49
CA VAL A 13 16.18 18.86 41.09
C VAL A 13 16.77 17.82 40.14
N PHE A 14 18.01 17.38 40.34
CA PHE A 14 18.63 16.32 39.52
C PHE A 14 17.95 14.96 39.69
N LEU A 15 17.52 14.61 40.91
CA LEU A 15 16.75 13.39 41.16
C LEU A 15 15.38 13.42 40.47
N LEU A 16 14.69 14.55 40.53
CA LEU A 16 13.42 14.73 39.81
C LEU A 16 13.62 14.69 38.29
N LEU A 17 14.67 15.33 37.77
CA LEU A 17 14.98 15.28 36.33
C LEU A 17 15.30 13.84 35.89
N GLY A 18 16.06 13.10 36.69
CA GLY A 18 16.40 11.69 36.41
C GLY A 18 15.17 10.78 36.40
N LEU A 19 14.21 11.00 37.32
CA LEU A 19 12.94 10.27 37.36
C LEU A 19 12.03 10.61 36.15
N ILE A 20 12.01 11.88 35.74
CA ILE A 20 11.28 12.31 34.53
C ILE A 20 11.90 11.67 33.29
N ILE A 21 13.23 11.70 33.13
CA ILE A 21 13.90 11.10 31.95
C ILE A 21 13.73 9.57 31.90
N SER A 22 13.72 8.88 33.04
CA SER A 22 13.46 7.43 33.14
C SER A 22 12.02 7.04 32.76
N SER A 23 11.05 7.91 33.02
CA SER A 23 9.65 7.68 32.65
C SER A 23 9.35 7.99 31.17
N PHE A 24 10.20 8.77 30.50
CA PHE A 24 10.23 8.89 29.04
C PHE A 24 10.94 7.68 28.40
N ASN A 25 10.43 6.47 28.66
CA ASN A 25 10.80 5.32 27.86
C ASN A 25 10.25 5.49 26.44
N PHE A 26 11.19 5.46 25.51
CA PHE A 26 11.09 5.79 24.09
C PHE A 26 10.08 4.88 23.36
N GLN A 27 8.83 5.30 23.18
CA GLN A 27 7.84 4.55 22.38
C GLN A 27 7.90 4.86 20.86
N VAL A 28 8.75 5.79 20.43
CA VAL A 28 8.77 6.29 19.05
C VAL A 28 9.61 5.43 18.09
N PHE A 29 10.60 4.64 18.57
CA PHE A 29 11.45 3.81 17.69
C PHE A 29 10.82 2.47 17.28
N ALA A 30 9.81 1.97 18.01
CA ALA A 30 9.23 0.65 17.75
C ALA A 30 8.33 0.63 16.50
N ALA A 31 7.52 1.66 16.30
CA ALA A 31 6.57 1.74 15.18
C ALA A 31 7.26 1.92 13.82
N GLU A 32 8.30 2.76 13.75
CA GLU A 32 9.06 3.01 12.52
C GLU A 32 9.82 1.75 12.08
N ASN A 33 10.48 1.06 13.03
CA ASN A 33 11.19 -0.19 12.74
C ASN A 33 10.26 -1.31 12.29
N LEU A 34 9.08 -1.45 12.89
CA LEU A 34 8.07 -2.43 12.47
C LEU A 34 7.59 -2.14 11.03
N SER A 35 7.42 -0.86 10.69
CA SER A 35 7.03 -0.46 9.33
C SER A 35 8.11 -0.79 8.29
N LYS A 36 9.38 -0.57 8.64
CA LYS A 36 10.53 -0.88 7.78
C LYS A 36 10.71 -2.39 7.61
N GLN A 37 10.58 -3.16 8.69
CA GLN A 37 10.64 -4.62 8.66
C GLN A 37 9.51 -5.23 7.81
N LYS A 38 8.30 -4.68 7.90
CA LYS A 38 7.15 -5.09 7.08
C LYS A 38 7.34 -4.72 5.59
N LEU A 39 8.08 -3.66 5.29
CA LEU A 39 8.39 -3.29 3.91
C LEU A 39 9.44 -4.21 3.28
N SER A 40 10.40 -4.71 4.06
CA SER A 40 11.44 -5.63 3.60
C SER A 40 11.00 -7.10 3.54
N SER A 41 9.85 -7.46 4.12
CA SER A 41 9.34 -8.83 4.04
C SER A 41 8.97 -9.22 2.62
N LEU A 42 9.07 -10.50 2.30
CA LEU A 42 8.57 -11.04 1.03
C LEU A 42 7.06 -10.86 0.90
N ILE A 43 6.61 -10.55 -0.31
CA ILE A 43 5.18 -10.34 -0.60
C ILE A 43 4.43 -11.68 -0.71
N LEU A 44 5.08 -12.71 -1.26
CA LEU A 44 4.49 -14.04 -1.40
C LEU A 44 4.72 -14.83 -0.11
N GLN A 45 3.62 -15.20 0.56
CA GLN A 45 3.61 -15.95 1.82
C GLN A 45 2.62 -17.10 1.71
N ASN A 46 3.00 -18.28 2.20
CA ASN A 46 2.16 -19.49 2.12
C ASN A 46 0.86 -19.32 2.91
N GLU A 47 0.95 -18.60 4.03
CA GLU A 47 -0.14 -18.34 4.96
C GLU A 47 -1.28 -17.60 4.26
N ILE A 48 -0.96 -16.62 3.42
CA ILE A 48 -1.95 -15.84 2.64
C ILE A 48 -2.65 -16.74 1.62
N VAL A 49 -1.89 -17.57 0.90
CA VAL A 49 -2.45 -18.50 -0.10
C VAL A 49 -3.38 -19.50 0.59
N LYS A 50 -2.97 -20.02 1.74
CA LYS A 50 -3.76 -20.94 2.55
C LYS A 50 -5.05 -20.29 3.04
N GLU A 51 -4.95 -19.13 3.70
CA GLU A 51 -6.11 -18.40 4.25
C GLU A 51 -7.17 -18.10 3.19
N VAL A 52 -6.74 -17.65 2.00
CA VAL A 52 -7.67 -17.40 0.89
C VAL A 52 -8.32 -18.69 0.42
N ASN A 53 -7.54 -19.75 0.21
CA ASN A 53 -8.04 -21.00 -0.39
C ASN A 53 -8.87 -21.85 0.59
N GLU A 54 -8.71 -21.65 1.91
CA GLU A 54 -9.52 -22.30 2.94
C GLU A 54 -10.89 -21.63 3.12
N ASN A 55 -11.08 -20.41 2.60
CA ASN A 55 -12.37 -19.74 2.63
C ASN A 55 -13.33 -20.35 1.59
N PRO A 56 -14.41 -21.04 2.00
CA PRO A 56 -15.34 -21.70 1.07
C PRO A 56 -16.16 -20.70 0.24
N TYR A 57 -16.17 -19.42 0.62
CA TYR A 57 -16.86 -18.35 -0.09
C TYR A 57 -15.93 -17.55 -1.02
N ALA A 58 -14.66 -17.92 -1.13
CA ALA A 58 -13.75 -17.30 -2.08
C ALA A 58 -14.15 -17.69 -3.52
N GLY A 59 -14.57 -16.71 -4.32
CA GLY A 59 -14.87 -16.90 -5.75
C GLY A 59 -13.64 -17.03 -6.65
N TRP A 60 -12.44 -17.19 -6.07
CA TRP A 60 -11.15 -17.24 -6.76
C TRP A 60 -10.15 -18.08 -5.97
N LYS A 61 -9.09 -18.56 -6.65
CA LYS A 61 -8.04 -19.37 -6.06
C LYS A 61 -6.72 -18.59 -6.01
N ALA A 62 -6.10 -18.53 -4.83
CA ALA A 62 -4.77 -17.97 -4.66
C ALA A 62 -3.69 -18.98 -5.05
N SER A 63 -2.61 -18.47 -5.66
CA SER A 63 -1.39 -19.21 -5.96
C SER A 63 -0.22 -18.24 -6.02
N PHE A 64 1.01 -18.76 -5.94
CA PHE A 64 2.19 -17.97 -6.23
C PHE A 64 2.29 -17.63 -7.71
N ASN A 65 2.82 -16.44 -7.96
CA ASN A 65 3.13 -15.94 -9.29
C ASN A 65 4.64 -15.72 -9.37
N ASP A 66 5.31 -16.49 -10.22
CA ASP A 66 6.77 -16.50 -10.34
C ASP A 66 7.34 -15.12 -10.71
N ARG A 67 6.56 -14.24 -11.36
CA ARG A 67 6.98 -12.87 -11.63
C ARG A 67 7.33 -12.08 -10.36
N PHE A 68 6.76 -12.46 -9.23
CA PHE A 68 6.97 -11.83 -7.93
C PHE A 68 7.78 -12.71 -6.98
N SER A 69 8.42 -13.78 -7.47
CA SER A 69 9.33 -14.58 -6.66
C SER A 69 10.42 -13.67 -6.10
N ASN A 70 10.59 -13.67 -4.78
CA ASN A 70 11.54 -12.83 -4.03
C ASN A 70 11.25 -11.33 -3.99
N ALA A 71 10.11 -10.86 -4.49
CA ALA A 71 9.75 -9.46 -4.36
C ALA A 71 9.40 -9.11 -2.89
N THR A 72 9.90 -7.99 -2.42
CA THR A 72 9.51 -7.41 -1.13
C THR A 72 8.18 -6.66 -1.22
N VAL A 73 7.55 -6.40 -0.08
CA VAL A 73 6.35 -5.55 -0.02
C VAL A 73 6.63 -4.16 -0.59
N ALA A 74 7.82 -3.60 -0.36
CA ALA A 74 8.22 -2.30 -0.91
C ALA A 74 8.30 -2.30 -2.44
N GLU A 75 8.88 -3.33 -3.04
CA GLU A 75 8.96 -3.46 -4.50
C GLU A 75 7.59 -3.68 -5.12
N PHE A 76 6.76 -4.52 -4.51
CA PHE A 76 5.40 -4.76 -5.00
C PHE A 76 4.53 -3.50 -4.95
N LYS A 77 4.70 -2.65 -3.93
CA LYS A 77 3.99 -1.36 -3.85
C LYS A 77 4.29 -0.42 -5.03
N ARG A 78 5.45 -0.54 -5.68
CA ARG A 78 5.77 0.27 -6.88
C ARG A 78 4.86 -0.04 -8.07
N LEU A 79 4.23 -1.22 -8.09
CA LEU A 79 3.25 -1.60 -9.10
C LEU A 79 1.92 -0.83 -8.92
N LEU A 80 1.63 -0.35 -7.69
CA LEU A 80 0.38 0.27 -7.30
C LEU A 80 0.42 1.80 -7.46
N GLY A 81 0.81 2.26 -8.65
CA GLY A 81 1.15 3.68 -8.92
C GLY A 81 -0.03 4.63 -9.17
N VAL A 82 -1.29 4.16 -9.12
CA VAL A 82 -2.46 5.00 -9.42
C VAL A 82 -2.79 5.90 -8.22
N LYS A 83 -2.80 7.21 -8.45
CA LYS A 83 -3.27 8.20 -7.46
C LYS A 83 -4.74 8.55 -7.72
N PRO A 84 -5.53 8.86 -6.67
CA PRO A 84 -6.90 9.34 -6.86
C PRO A 84 -6.96 10.53 -7.81
N THR A 85 -7.85 10.47 -8.79
CA THR A 85 -8.05 11.56 -9.76
C THR A 85 -8.57 12.81 -9.03
N PRO A 86 -7.88 13.97 -9.13
CA PRO A 86 -8.36 15.22 -8.56
C PRO A 86 -9.70 15.63 -9.15
N LYS A 87 -10.59 16.24 -8.35
CA LYS A 87 -11.91 16.71 -8.83
C LYS A 87 -11.79 17.70 -10.00
N THR A 88 -10.72 18.47 -10.03
CA THR A 88 -10.41 19.44 -11.09
C THR A 88 -9.97 18.80 -12.41
N ALA A 89 -9.60 17.51 -12.40
CA ALA A 89 -9.19 16.79 -13.60
C ALA A 89 -10.38 16.18 -14.38
N PHE A 90 -11.60 16.23 -13.84
CA PHE A 90 -12.81 15.81 -14.55
C PHE A 90 -13.36 16.87 -15.53
N LEU A 91 -12.71 18.04 -15.62
CA LEU A 91 -13.17 19.13 -16.47
C LEU A 91 -13.04 18.73 -17.96
N GLY A 92 -14.17 18.69 -18.67
CA GLY A 92 -14.21 18.54 -20.14
C GLY A 92 -14.68 17.18 -20.67
N VAL A 93 -14.94 16.18 -19.83
CA VAL A 93 -15.55 14.90 -20.28
C VAL A 93 -17.06 14.96 -20.06
N PRO A 94 -17.89 14.91 -21.12
CA PRO A 94 -19.34 14.87 -20.96
C PRO A 94 -19.76 13.55 -20.30
N ILE A 95 -20.61 13.65 -19.27
CA ILE A 95 -21.23 12.47 -18.65
C ILE A 95 -22.43 12.08 -19.50
N VAL A 96 -22.35 10.91 -20.13
CA VAL A 96 -23.47 10.33 -20.89
C VAL A 96 -24.21 9.35 -20.00
N SER A 97 -25.52 9.54 -19.86
CA SER A 97 -26.41 8.62 -19.15
C SER A 97 -27.35 7.92 -20.13
N HIS A 98 -27.68 6.68 -19.84
CA HIS A 98 -28.63 5.86 -20.60
C HIS A 98 -29.79 5.43 -19.71
N ASP A 99 -30.93 5.13 -20.33
CA ASP A 99 -32.11 4.64 -19.62
C ASP A 99 -31.86 3.24 -19.04
N LYS A 100 -32.39 2.97 -17.84
CA LYS A 100 -32.22 1.68 -17.16
C LYS A 100 -32.95 0.52 -17.84
N SER A 101 -33.92 0.81 -18.71
CA SER A 101 -34.63 -0.17 -19.55
C SER A 101 -33.78 -0.71 -20.69
N LEU A 102 -32.59 -0.14 -20.92
CA LEU A 102 -31.65 -0.66 -21.91
C LEU A 102 -31.28 -2.11 -21.59
N LYS A 103 -31.58 -3.02 -22.51
CA LYS A 103 -31.31 -4.45 -22.37
C LYS A 103 -29.82 -4.72 -22.56
N LEU A 104 -29.08 -4.87 -21.46
CA LEU A 104 -27.68 -5.26 -21.47
C LEU A 104 -27.54 -6.79 -21.57
N PRO A 105 -26.49 -7.30 -22.25
CA PRO A 105 -26.24 -8.74 -22.30
C PRO A 105 -25.84 -9.26 -20.92
N LYS A 106 -26.12 -10.55 -20.69
CA LYS A 106 -25.73 -11.23 -19.44
C LYS A 106 -24.20 -11.30 -19.28
N GLU A 107 -23.48 -11.44 -20.39
CA GLU A 107 -22.02 -11.54 -20.45
C GLU A 107 -21.51 -10.68 -21.61
N PHE A 108 -20.35 -10.05 -21.44
CA PHE A 108 -19.76 -9.18 -22.44
C PHE A 108 -18.24 -9.31 -22.43
N ASP A 109 -17.65 -9.51 -23.61
CA ASP A 109 -16.21 -9.50 -23.82
C ASP A 109 -15.89 -8.56 -24.99
N ALA A 110 -15.16 -7.48 -24.71
CA ALA A 110 -14.75 -6.50 -25.70
C ALA A 110 -13.91 -7.11 -26.84
N ARG A 111 -13.12 -8.15 -26.55
CA ARG A 111 -12.31 -8.84 -27.56
C ARG A 111 -13.18 -9.55 -28.60
N THR A 112 -14.34 -10.03 -28.19
CA THR A 112 -15.33 -10.67 -29.07
C THR A 112 -16.15 -9.63 -29.83
N ALA A 113 -16.59 -8.57 -29.15
CA ALA A 113 -17.39 -7.51 -29.75
C ALA A 113 -16.64 -6.70 -30.83
N TRP A 114 -15.32 -6.53 -30.67
CA TRP A 114 -14.46 -5.81 -31.62
C TRP A 114 -13.24 -6.64 -32.01
N SER A 115 -13.50 -7.84 -32.56
CA SER A 115 -12.46 -8.80 -32.97
C SER A 115 -11.47 -8.26 -34.01
N GLN A 116 -11.87 -7.26 -34.80
CA GLN A 116 -11.01 -6.56 -35.75
C GLN A 116 -9.97 -5.63 -35.10
N CYS A 117 -10.07 -5.38 -33.79
CA CYS A 117 -9.18 -4.50 -33.04
C CYS A 117 -8.22 -5.30 -32.16
N PRO A 118 -7.03 -5.71 -32.67
CA PRO A 118 -6.10 -6.56 -31.91
C PRO A 118 -5.51 -5.86 -30.66
N SER A 119 -5.56 -4.52 -30.61
CA SER A 119 -5.15 -3.74 -29.44
C SER A 119 -5.93 -4.08 -28.18
N ILE A 120 -7.19 -4.51 -28.30
CA ILE A 120 -8.06 -4.84 -27.15
C ILE A 120 -7.60 -6.13 -26.46
N ALA A 121 -7.07 -7.09 -27.21
CA ALA A 121 -6.56 -8.34 -26.68
C ALA A 121 -5.11 -8.25 -26.18
N ARG A 122 -4.39 -7.16 -26.49
CA ARG A 122 -2.96 -7.04 -26.22
C ARG A 122 -2.69 -6.73 -24.75
N ILE A 123 -2.05 -7.67 -24.06
CA ILE A 123 -1.50 -7.44 -22.70
C ILE A 123 -0.16 -6.72 -22.85
N LEU A 124 -0.07 -5.49 -22.33
CA LEU A 124 1.18 -4.73 -22.33
C LEU A 124 2.06 -5.13 -21.14
N GLY A 125 3.31 -5.47 -21.43
CA GLY A 125 4.32 -5.82 -20.43
C GLY A 125 5.45 -4.80 -20.43
N SER A 126 5.27 -3.65 -19.77
CA SER A 126 6.41 -2.83 -19.36
C SER A 126 6.04 -1.92 -18.21
N LEU A 127 6.55 -2.27 -17.03
CA LEU A 127 6.54 -1.45 -15.82
C LEU A 127 7.48 -0.25 -15.91
N TRP A 128 8.20 -0.09 -17.02
CA TRP A 128 9.20 0.97 -17.18
C TRP A 128 8.56 2.35 -17.37
N CYS A 129 7.31 2.43 -17.86
CA CYS A 129 6.55 3.69 -17.84
C CYS A 129 6.21 4.14 -16.41
N LEU A 130 5.99 3.21 -15.46
CA LEU A 130 5.76 3.56 -14.05
C LEU A 130 7.03 4.09 -13.36
N LEU A 131 8.22 3.77 -13.90
CA LEU A 131 9.52 4.29 -13.46
C LEU A 131 9.93 5.59 -14.18
N GLY A 132 9.12 6.11 -15.10
CA GLY A 132 9.41 7.36 -15.83
C GLY A 132 10.58 7.29 -16.81
N ILE A 133 11.10 6.10 -17.12
CA ILE A 133 12.32 5.93 -17.93
C ILE A 133 11.99 5.82 -19.43
N TRP A 134 10.78 5.40 -19.78
CA TRP A 134 10.41 5.30 -21.20
C TRP A 134 8.90 5.36 -21.39
N CYS A 135 8.37 6.57 -21.39
CA CYS A 135 7.05 6.86 -21.95
C CYS A 135 7.32 7.92 -23.03
N CYS A 136 7.47 7.45 -24.28
CA CYS A 136 7.37 8.31 -25.46
C CYS A 136 5.89 8.56 -25.77
#